data_AF-A0A2V9W9K5-F1
#
_entry.id   AF-A0A2V9W9K5-F1
#
_cell.length_a   1.000
_cell.length_b   1.000
_cell.length_c   1.000
_cell.angle_alpha   90.00
_cell.angle_beta   90.00
_cell.angle_gamma   90.00
#
_symmetry.space_group_name_H-M   'P 1'
#
loop_
_entity.id
_entity.type
_entity.pdbx_description
1 polymer ?
#
loop_
_entity_poly.entity_id
_entity_poly.type
_entity_poly.pdbx_seq_one_letter_code
_entity_poly.pdbx_strand_id
1 'polypeptide(L)'
;MVLRRCDRGELGIVISRYRKVSGYDWIAIPLAPYLYAVEDFARVPEEANLETVVALREEYRRRHLRNIVPDGPDGRTPAGSWVELVGAAYNRKIYGFQIQTTEAQDDHLISVLNSHTNKSHFNLFFNNCADFSRRILNLYYPGAIRRNYISDGGITTPQQIARCLTSLAKHHPDLPLSTFFLPQILGSRSPSRRIEGVSEGFIRSKKYILPLAALHPWVAGAILTVYVVHGRFNVAQHAETQFGPFELSVIHDSVPSRWKEVAQGR
;
A
#
# COMPACT_ATOMS: atom_id res chain seq x y z
N MET A 1 0.40 -10.47 -18.58
CA MET A 1 0.29 -10.87 -17.16
C MET A 1 -1.13 -11.36 -16.95
N VAL A 2 -1.32 -12.52 -16.32
CA VAL A 2 -2.64 -13.13 -16.08
C VAL A 2 -2.67 -13.54 -14.61
N LEU A 3 -3.73 -13.17 -13.90
CA LEU A 3 -3.96 -13.55 -12.51
C LEU A 3 -4.67 -14.90 -12.41
N ARG A 4 -4.37 -15.63 -11.35
CA ARG A 4 -5.10 -16.81 -10.89
C ARG A 4 -5.27 -16.74 -9.38
N ARG A 5 -6.12 -17.60 -8.82
CA ARG A 5 -6.17 -17.82 -7.37
C ARG A 5 -4.82 -18.32 -6.87
N CYS A 6 -4.54 -18.02 -5.61
CA CYS A 6 -3.37 -18.57 -4.93
C CYS A 6 -3.58 -20.06 -4.66
N ASP A 7 -2.55 -20.86 -4.91
CA ASP A 7 -2.51 -22.28 -4.57
C ASP A 7 -2.22 -22.44 -3.06
N ARG A 8 -2.48 -23.63 -2.51
CA ARG A 8 -2.19 -23.91 -1.11
C ARG A 8 -0.70 -23.72 -0.83
N GLY A 9 -0.37 -22.88 0.14
CA GLY A 9 1.01 -22.55 0.53
C GLY A 9 1.55 -21.27 -0.14
N GLU A 10 0.82 -20.66 -1.07
CA GLU A 10 1.16 -19.34 -1.59
C GLU A 10 0.65 -18.25 -0.63
N LEU A 11 1.54 -17.37 -0.20
CA LEU A 11 1.24 -16.29 0.77
C LEU A 11 0.47 -15.10 0.17
N GLY A 12 0.10 -15.20 -1.11
CA GLY A 12 -0.52 -14.11 -1.84
C GLY A 12 0.46 -13.16 -2.52
N ILE A 13 -0.13 -12.12 -3.09
CA ILE A 13 0.54 -11.14 -3.95
C ILE A 13 0.13 -9.73 -3.53
N VAL A 14 1.00 -8.78 -3.79
CA VAL A 14 0.67 -7.36 -3.79
C VAL A 14 0.39 -6.94 -5.23
N ILE A 15 -0.84 -6.50 -5.48
CA ILE A 15 -1.24 -5.91 -6.76
C ILE A 15 -1.32 -4.42 -6.58
N SER A 16 -0.59 -3.67 -7.40
CA SER A 16 -0.64 -2.21 -7.37
C SER A 16 -0.33 -1.61 -8.72
N ARG A 17 -0.68 -0.33 -8.87
CA ARG A 17 -0.33 0.51 -10.00
C ARG A 17 0.97 1.26 -9.71
N TYR A 18 1.92 1.17 -10.63
CA TYR A 18 3.22 1.79 -10.52
C TYR A 18 3.45 2.81 -11.64
N ARG A 19 4.28 3.82 -11.34
CA ARG A 19 4.66 4.82 -12.34
C ARG A 19 5.72 4.23 -13.27
N LYS A 20 5.45 4.21 -14.57
CA LYS A 20 6.43 3.93 -15.63
C LYS A 20 7.20 2.59 -15.46
N VAL A 21 6.48 1.49 -15.25
CA VAL A 21 7.08 0.14 -15.26
C VAL A 21 6.54 -0.66 -16.44
N SER A 22 7.39 -0.83 -17.47
CA SER A 22 7.11 -1.62 -18.70
C SER A 22 5.75 -1.35 -19.38
N GLY A 23 5.19 -0.15 -19.21
CA GLY A 23 3.89 0.20 -19.78
C GLY A 23 2.67 -0.51 -19.18
N TYR A 24 2.83 -1.30 -18.10
CA TYR A 24 1.71 -1.97 -17.43
C TYR A 24 0.93 -1.01 -16.53
N ASP A 25 -0.38 -1.18 -16.49
CA ASP A 25 -1.26 -0.44 -15.59
C ASP A 25 -1.14 -0.92 -14.15
N TRP A 26 -1.02 -2.22 -13.96
CA TRP A 26 -0.84 -2.85 -12.66
C TRP A 26 0.15 -4.00 -12.77
N ILE A 27 0.83 -4.26 -11.65
CA ILE A 27 1.80 -5.36 -11.52
C ILE A 27 1.48 -6.11 -10.23
N ALA A 28 1.53 -7.43 -10.30
CA ALA A 28 1.47 -8.32 -9.15
C ALA A 28 2.87 -8.80 -8.78
N ILE A 29 3.26 -8.63 -7.52
CA ILE A 29 4.53 -9.13 -6.96
C ILE A 29 4.21 -10.06 -5.78
N PRO A 30 4.84 -11.23 -5.65
CA PRO A 30 4.65 -12.08 -4.47
C PRO A 30 4.95 -11.31 -3.17
N LEU A 31 4.23 -11.64 -2.10
CA LEU A 31 4.28 -10.86 -0.85
C LEU A 31 5.69 -10.74 -0.26
N ALA A 32 6.42 -11.85 -0.16
CA ALA A 32 7.78 -11.89 0.39
C ALA A 32 8.76 -10.96 -0.35
N PRO A 33 8.94 -11.04 -1.69
CA PRO A 33 9.83 -10.14 -2.40
C PRO A 33 9.33 -8.70 -2.45
N TYR A 34 8.00 -8.47 -2.45
CA TYR A 34 7.47 -7.11 -2.31
C TYR A 34 7.93 -6.47 -1.00
N LEU A 35 7.88 -7.20 0.12
CA LEU A 35 8.24 -6.67 1.43
C LEU A 35 9.75 -6.60 1.64
N TYR A 36 10.49 -7.66 1.28
CA TYR A 36 11.89 -7.84 1.68
C TYR A 36 12.85 -8.18 0.52
N ALA A 37 12.42 -8.08 -0.74
CA ALA A 37 13.25 -8.38 -1.91
C ALA A 37 13.88 -9.79 -1.93
N VAL A 38 13.39 -10.71 -1.08
CA VAL A 38 13.78 -12.12 -1.02
C VAL A 38 12.55 -13.01 -1.19
N GLU A 39 12.76 -14.22 -1.69
CA GLU A 39 11.68 -15.21 -1.88
C GLU A 39 11.36 -15.99 -0.59
N ASP A 40 12.33 -16.10 0.31
CA ASP A 40 12.24 -16.83 1.58
C ASP A 40 12.45 -15.87 2.75
N PHE A 41 11.51 -15.85 3.70
CA PHE A 41 11.60 -14.99 4.89
C PHE A 41 12.81 -15.32 5.77
N ALA A 42 13.33 -16.56 5.72
CA ALA A 42 14.56 -16.93 6.43
C ALA A 42 15.81 -16.22 5.91
N ARG A 43 15.73 -15.60 4.72
CA ARG A 43 16.82 -14.81 4.13
C ARG A 43 16.66 -13.31 4.39
N VAL A 44 15.66 -12.90 5.16
CA VAL A 44 15.51 -11.49 5.53
C VAL A 44 16.62 -11.14 6.52
N PRO A 45 17.47 -10.16 6.21
CA PRO A 45 18.52 -9.74 7.14
C PRO A 45 17.91 -9.02 8.34
N GLU A 46 18.50 -9.21 9.53
CA GLU A 46 18.10 -8.52 10.76
C GLU A 46 18.28 -7.00 10.63
N GLU A 47 19.40 -6.58 10.04
CA GLU A 47 19.69 -5.22 9.64
C GLU A 47 20.17 -5.20 8.19
N ALA A 48 19.75 -4.21 7.42
CA ALA A 48 20.19 -4.06 6.03
C ALA A 48 20.67 -2.64 5.83
N ASN A 49 21.89 -2.41 5.35
CA ASN A 49 22.31 -1.07 4.95
C ASN A 49 21.86 -0.76 3.50
N LEU A 50 22.17 0.43 2.98
CA LEU A 50 21.81 0.81 1.62
C LEU A 50 22.36 -0.17 0.56
N GLU A 51 23.59 -0.62 0.73
CA GLU A 51 24.27 -1.54 -0.19
C GLU A 51 23.59 -2.92 -0.19
N THR A 52 23.28 -3.47 0.99
CA THR A 52 22.52 -4.71 1.14
C THR A 52 21.17 -4.62 0.43
N VAL A 53 20.41 -3.53 0.62
CA VAL A 53 19.10 -3.36 -0.01
C VAL A 53 19.21 -3.27 -1.53
N VAL A 54 20.22 -2.56 -2.04
CA VAL A 54 20.46 -2.48 -3.50
C VAL A 54 20.80 -3.87 -4.06
N ALA A 55 21.67 -4.62 -3.39
CA ALA A 55 22.06 -5.96 -3.81
C ALA A 55 20.86 -6.92 -3.85
N LEU A 56 20.05 -6.98 -2.79
CA LEU A 56 18.86 -7.85 -2.73
C LEU A 56 17.85 -7.53 -3.85
N ARG A 57 17.57 -6.24 -4.07
CA ARG A 57 16.66 -5.81 -5.15
C ARG A 57 17.19 -6.15 -6.53
N GLU A 58 18.49 -5.95 -6.75
CA GLU A 58 19.13 -6.24 -8.02
C GLU A 58 19.14 -7.74 -8.32
N GLU A 59 19.42 -8.57 -7.32
CA GLU A 59 19.39 -10.03 -7.45
C GLU A 59 17.99 -10.49 -7.88
N TYR A 60 16.95 -10.05 -7.15
CA TYR A 60 15.57 -10.39 -7.48
C TYR A 60 15.17 -9.87 -8.87
N ARG A 61 15.57 -8.64 -9.23
CA ARG A 61 15.31 -8.06 -10.55
C ARG A 61 15.91 -8.91 -11.66
N ARG A 62 17.19 -9.27 -11.56
CA ARG A 62 17.89 -10.08 -12.58
C ARG A 62 17.22 -11.43 -12.78
N ARG A 63 16.77 -12.06 -11.70
CA ARG A 63 16.14 -13.40 -11.72
C ARG A 63 14.71 -13.36 -12.25
N HIS A 64 13.88 -12.38 -11.85
CA HIS A 64 12.43 -12.43 -12.11
C HIS A 64 11.87 -11.24 -12.90
N LEU A 65 12.49 -10.06 -12.79
CA LEU A 65 11.91 -8.82 -13.33
C LEU A 65 12.62 -8.32 -14.59
N ARG A 66 13.68 -8.98 -15.06
CA ARG A 66 14.49 -8.51 -16.21
C ARG A 66 13.66 -8.27 -17.48
N ASN A 67 12.59 -9.05 -17.67
CA ASN A 67 11.67 -8.90 -18.81
C ASN A 67 10.84 -7.60 -18.78
N ILE A 68 10.61 -7.03 -17.58
CA ILE A 68 9.84 -5.80 -17.41
C ILE A 68 10.69 -4.62 -16.89
N VAL A 69 11.90 -4.91 -16.42
CA VAL A 69 12.89 -3.97 -15.93
C VAL A 69 14.24 -4.41 -16.51
N PRO A 70 14.48 -4.15 -17.81
CA PRO A 70 15.71 -4.56 -18.48
C PRO A 70 16.93 -3.80 -17.93
N ASP A 71 18.12 -4.29 -18.25
CA ASP A 71 19.35 -3.62 -17.83
C ASP A 71 19.43 -2.20 -18.43
N GLY A 72 20.10 -1.31 -17.71
CA GLY A 72 20.41 0.02 -18.23
C GLY A 72 21.39 -0.04 -19.42
N PRO A 73 21.63 1.10 -20.09
CA PRO A 73 22.47 1.16 -21.29
C PRO A 73 23.85 0.51 -21.14
N ASP A 74 24.46 0.59 -19.96
CA ASP A 74 25.79 0.05 -19.66
C ASP A 74 25.76 -1.36 -19.05
N GLY A 75 24.64 -2.09 -19.14
CA GLY A 75 24.44 -3.38 -18.47
C GLY A 75 24.25 -3.29 -16.94
N ARG A 76 24.25 -2.06 -16.41
CA ARG A 76 24.05 -1.74 -14.99
C ARG A 76 22.57 -1.83 -14.59
N THR A 77 22.33 -1.83 -13.28
CA THR A 77 20.98 -1.68 -12.73
C THR A 77 20.31 -0.41 -13.27
N PRO A 78 19.12 -0.50 -13.87
CA PRO A 78 18.42 0.66 -14.37
C PRO A 78 17.95 1.56 -13.23
N ALA A 79 17.94 2.87 -13.45
CA ALA A 79 17.25 3.80 -12.56
C ALA A 79 15.73 3.71 -12.75
N GLY A 80 14.97 4.20 -11.77
CA GLY A 80 13.53 4.42 -11.91
C GLY A 80 12.67 3.83 -10.79
N SER A 81 11.36 3.88 -10.99
CA SER A 81 10.35 3.52 -9.98
C SER A 81 10.19 2.02 -9.74
N TRP A 82 10.89 1.16 -10.48
CA TRP A 82 10.81 -0.29 -10.30
C TRP A 82 11.26 -0.75 -8.90
N VAL A 83 12.11 0.04 -8.22
CA VAL A 83 12.51 -0.23 -6.83
C VAL A 83 11.36 -0.21 -5.83
N GLU A 84 10.18 0.33 -6.23
CA GLU A 84 8.94 0.28 -5.44
C GLU A 84 8.24 -1.08 -5.52
N LEU A 85 8.62 -1.94 -6.47
CA LEU A 85 8.08 -3.29 -6.62
C LEU A 85 8.60 -4.25 -5.54
N VAL A 86 9.76 -3.97 -4.96
CA VAL A 86 10.50 -4.95 -4.14
C VAL A 86 11.18 -4.29 -2.94
N GLY A 87 11.14 -4.95 -1.79
CA GLY A 87 11.80 -4.48 -0.57
C GLY A 87 11.14 -3.23 0.04
N ALA A 88 9.82 -3.18 0.11
CA ALA A 88 9.08 -2.04 0.67
C ALA A 88 9.38 -1.80 2.16
N ALA A 89 9.64 -2.86 2.94
CA ALA A 89 9.91 -2.79 4.38
C ALA A 89 11.28 -2.18 4.72
N TYR A 90 12.20 -2.09 3.76
CA TYR A 90 13.46 -1.34 3.94
C TYR A 90 13.25 0.18 3.83
N ASN A 91 12.20 0.61 3.13
CA ASN A 91 11.99 2.03 2.87
C ASN A 91 11.16 2.72 3.95
N ARG A 92 10.28 1.97 4.61
CA ARG A 92 9.26 2.52 5.49
C ARG A 92 8.62 1.43 6.34
N LYS A 93 8.01 1.87 7.43
CA LYS A 93 7.06 1.06 8.19
C LYS A 93 5.75 0.93 7.42
N ILE A 94 5.05 -0.19 7.58
CA ILE A 94 3.82 -0.50 6.84
C ILE A 94 2.68 -0.74 7.83
N TYR A 95 1.54 -0.14 7.56
CA TYR A 95 0.28 -0.43 8.26
C TYR A 95 -0.65 -1.14 7.29
N GLY A 96 -1.09 -2.33 7.67
CA GLY A 96 -2.00 -3.15 6.90
C GLY A 96 -3.40 -3.14 7.48
N PHE A 97 -4.39 -3.22 6.60
CA PHE A 97 -5.79 -3.40 6.93
C PHE A 97 -6.25 -4.68 6.22
N GLN A 98 -6.78 -5.63 6.97
CA GLN A 98 -7.21 -6.94 6.49
C GLN A 98 -8.72 -7.04 6.62
N ILE A 99 -9.37 -7.40 5.53
CA ILE A 99 -10.80 -7.66 5.43
C ILE A 99 -10.98 -9.06 4.87
N GLN A 100 -12.00 -9.80 5.32
CA GLN A 100 -12.33 -11.08 4.72
C GLN A 100 -13.08 -10.88 3.41
N THR A 101 -12.70 -11.67 2.44
CA THR A 101 -13.35 -11.79 1.14
C THR A 101 -13.88 -13.22 0.99
N THR A 102 -14.84 -13.39 0.10
CA THR A 102 -15.31 -14.71 -0.32
C THR A 102 -14.62 -15.11 -1.61
N GLU A 103 -14.53 -16.42 -1.85
CA GLU A 103 -13.99 -16.98 -3.09
C GLU A 103 -14.63 -16.38 -4.35
N ALA A 104 -15.95 -16.15 -4.33
CA ALA A 104 -16.66 -15.55 -5.45
C ALA A 104 -16.26 -14.08 -5.69
N GLN A 105 -15.97 -13.33 -4.62
CA GLN A 105 -15.47 -11.96 -4.76
C GLN A 105 -14.04 -11.94 -5.32
N ASP A 106 -13.19 -12.89 -4.91
CA ASP A 106 -11.83 -12.99 -5.44
C ASP A 106 -11.81 -13.40 -6.92
N ASP A 107 -12.68 -14.33 -7.33
CA ASP A 107 -12.88 -14.67 -8.75
C ASP A 107 -13.36 -13.48 -9.56
N HIS A 108 -14.29 -12.69 -9.01
CA HIS A 108 -14.77 -11.50 -9.67
C HIS A 108 -13.63 -10.50 -9.88
N LEU A 109 -12.80 -10.27 -8.86
CA LEU A 109 -11.61 -9.43 -8.98
C LEU A 109 -10.66 -9.93 -10.07
N ILE A 110 -10.33 -11.22 -10.06
CA ILE A 110 -9.43 -11.86 -11.03
C ILE A 110 -9.98 -11.68 -12.44
N SER A 111 -11.27 -11.95 -12.65
CA SER A 111 -11.95 -11.77 -13.93
C SER A 111 -11.91 -10.32 -14.41
N VAL A 112 -12.19 -9.35 -13.53
CA VAL A 112 -12.11 -7.92 -13.87
C VAL A 112 -10.71 -7.52 -14.29
N LEU A 113 -9.68 -7.94 -13.56
CA LEU A 113 -8.30 -7.57 -13.88
C LEU A 113 -7.76 -8.27 -15.13
N ASN A 114 -8.16 -9.52 -15.38
CA ASN A 114 -7.76 -10.29 -16.56
C ASN A 114 -8.49 -9.88 -17.85
N SER A 115 -9.70 -9.33 -17.74
CA SER A 115 -10.51 -8.91 -18.91
C SER A 115 -10.03 -7.62 -19.57
N HIS A 116 -9.26 -6.79 -18.86
CA HIS A 116 -8.77 -5.52 -19.39
C HIS A 116 -7.38 -5.66 -19.99
N THR A 117 -7.11 -4.94 -21.09
CA THR A 117 -5.74 -4.73 -21.56
C THR A 117 -4.95 -3.96 -20.50
N ASN A 118 -4.02 -4.65 -19.83
CA ASN A 118 -3.17 -4.09 -18.77
C ASN A 118 -2.14 -3.08 -19.36
N LYS A 119 -2.61 -1.89 -19.73
CA LYS A 119 -1.82 -0.78 -20.28
C LYS A 119 -1.95 0.47 -19.43
N SER A 120 -0.81 1.05 -19.06
CA SER A 120 -0.73 2.15 -18.12
C SER A 120 -1.35 3.44 -18.66
N HIS A 121 -2.22 4.05 -17.87
CA HIS A 121 -2.67 5.43 -18.04
C HIS A 121 -2.33 6.26 -16.80
N PHE A 122 -1.17 5.98 -16.18
CA PHE A 122 -0.80 6.54 -14.89
C PHE A 122 -0.90 8.08 -14.86
N ASN A 123 -1.58 8.59 -13.84
CA ASN A 123 -1.64 10.01 -13.51
C ASN A 123 -1.46 10.19 -12.00
N LEU A 124 -0.55 11.07 -11.60
CA LEU A 124 -0.17 11.24 -10.20
C LEU A 124 -1.36 11.63 -9.30
N PHE A 125 -2.34 12.35 -9.81
CA PHE A 125 -3.45 12.89 -9.03
C PHE A 125 -4.72 12.03 -9.08
N PHE A 126 -5.02 11.43 -10.24
CA PHE A 126 -6.33 10.79 -10.46
C PHE A 126 -6.27 9.35 -10.99
N ASN A 127 -5.08 8.84 -11.30
CA ASN A 127 -4.88 7.47 -11.75
C ASN A 127 -3.56 6.90 -11.25
N ASN A 128 -3.42 6.83 -9.92
CA ASN A 128 -2.22 6.37 -9.22
C ASN A 128 -2.50 5.06 -8.43
N CYS A 129 -1.60 4.69 -7.52
CA CYS A 129 -1.72 3.54 -6.64
C CYS A 129 -2.91 3.63 -5.67
N ALA A 130 -3.18 4.81 -5.10
CA ALA A 130 -4.31 5.00 -4.18
C ALA A 130 -5.66 4.92 -4.91
N ASP A 131 -5.77 5.50 -6.11
CA ASP A 131 -6.97 5.33 -6.95
C ASP A 131 -7.17 3.88 -7.37
N PHE A 132 -6.08 3.14 -7.64
CA PHE A 132 -6.13 1.71 -7.91
C PHE A 132 -6.70 0.96 -6.69
N SER A 133 -6.10 1.12 -5.50
CA SER A 133 -6.59 0.50 -4.26
C SER A 133 -8.05 0.84 -3.97
N ARG A 134 -8.48 2.10 -4.18
CA ARG A 134 -9.88 2.50 -4.05
C ARG A 134 -10.80 1.72 -4.98
N ARG A 135 -10.42 1.53 -6.25
CA ARG A 135 -11.24 0.78 -7.23
C ARG A 135 -11.34 -0.68 -6.81
N ILE A 136 -10.23 -1.30 -6.42
CA ILE A 136 -10.19 -2.70 -5.97
C ILE A 136 -11.07 -2.91 -4.73
N LEU A 137 -10.91 -2.08 -3.70
CA LEU A 137 -11.72 -2.17 -2.48
C LEU A 137 -13.22 -1.96 -2.75
N ASN A 138 -13.57 -1.10 -3.72
CA ASN A 138 -14.96 -0.90 -4.11
C ASN A 138 -15.55 -2.04 -4.98
N LEU A 139 -14.74 -2.97 -5.50
CA LEU A 139 -15.26 -4.23 -6.08
C LEU A 139 -15.75 -5.17 -4.97
N TYR A 140 -15.05 -5.20 -3.84
CA TYR A 140 -15.45 -5.98 -2.67
C TYR A 140 -16.61 -5.33 -1.91
N TYR A 141 -16.53 -4.01 -1.69
CA TYR A 141 -17.52 -3.24 -0.93
C TYR A 141 -17.92 -1.98 -1.71
N PRO A 142 -18.95 -2.08 -2.57
CA PRO A 142 -19.37 -0.98 -3.43
C PRO A 142 -19.62 0.33 -2.68
N GLY A 143 -18.88 1.37 -3.07
CA GLY A 143 -19.04 2.72 -2.53
C GLY A 143 -18.43 2.94 -1.15
N ALA A 144 -17.75 1.95 -0.55
CA ALA A 144 -17.13 2.06 0.76
C ALA A 144 -15.98 3.10 0.78
N ILE A 145 -15.19 3.15 -0.29
CA ILE A 145 -14.03 4.05 -0.37
C ILE A 145 -14.36 5.25 -1.26
N ARG A 146 -14.56 6.40 -0.61
CA ARG A 146 -14.90 7.69 -1.24
C ARG A 146 -13.73 8.67 -1.15
N ARG A 147 -13.58 9.48 -2.19
CA ARG A 147 -12.63 10.60 -2.23
C ARG A 147 -13.05 11.68 -1.24
N ASN A 148 -12.08 12.36 -0.63
CA ASN A 148 -12.34 13.52 0.19
C ASN A 148 -12.10 14.79 -0.62
N TYR A 149 -13.18 15.44 -1.07
CA TYR A 149 -13.09 16.66 -1.85
C TYR A 149 -12.64 17.87 -1.02
N ILE A 150 -12.83 17.83 0.30
CA ILE A 150 -12.58 18.96 1.19
C ILE A 150 -11.13 18.93 1.71
N SER A 151 -10.71 17.86 2.41
CA SER A 151 -9.35 17.81 2.99
C SER A 151 -8.25 17.43 2.02
N ASP A 152 -8.61 16.70 0.96
CA ASP A 152 -7.64 16.07 0.04
C ASP A 152 -7.77 16.61 -1.39
N GLY A 153 -8.57 17.67 -1.59
CA GLY A 153 -8.74 18.32 -2.89
C GLY A 153 -9.28 17.39 -3.98
N GLY A 154 -10.02 16.35 -3.62
CA GLY A 154 -10.58 15.35 -4.54
C GLY A 154 -9.59 14.28 -4.98
N ILE A 155 -8.37 14.26 -4.43
CA ILE A 155 -7.38 13.20 -4.66
C ILE A 155 -7.66 12.03 -3.70
N THR A 156 -7.40 10.80 -4.16
CA THR A 156 -7.44 9.63 -3.28
C THR A 156 -6.12 9.55 -2.50
N THR A 157 -6.17 9.61 -1.17
CA THR A 157 -4.99 9.46 -0.31
C THR A 157 -5.00 8.15 0.48
N PRO A 158 -3.85 7.57 0.83
CA PRO A 158 -3.79 6.41 1.71
C PRO A 158 -4.47 6.64 3.07
N GLN A 159 -4.35 7.86 3.63
CA GLN A 159 -5.01 8.22 4.89
C GLN A 159 -6.53 8.20 4.76
N GLN A 160 -7.07 8.69 3.64
CA GLN A 160 -8.51 8.66 3.37
C GLN A 160 -9.03 7.23 3.18
N ILE A 161 -8.28 6.35 2.51
CA ILE A 161 -8.65 4.93 2.39
C ILE A 161 -8.74 4.29 3.77
N ALA A 162 -7.72 4.49 4.61
CA ALA A 162 -7.71 3.97 5.97
C ALA A 162 -8.87 4.51 6.82
N ARG A 163 -9.16 5.82 6.75
CA ARG A 163 -10.32 6.45 7.39
C ARG A 163 -11.64 5.79 6.96
N CYS A 164 -11.84 5.59 5.65
CA CYS A 164 -13.03 4.95 5.11
C CYS A 164 -13.18 3.50 5.60
N LEU A 165 -12.11 2.70 5.59
CA LEU A 165 -12.14 1.32 6.07
C LEU A 165 -12.49 1.23 7.56
N THR A 166 -11.85 2.06 8.39
CA THR A 166 -12.17 2.13 9.83
C THR A 166 -13.61 2.59 10.05
N SER A 167 -14.09 3.56 9.28
CA SER A 167 -15.49 4.00 9.36
C SER A 167 -16.46 2.90 8.92
N LEU A 168 -16.14 2.14 7.87
CA LEU A 168 -16.96 1.04 7.38
C LEU A 168 -17.13 -0.03 8.45
N ALA A 169 -16.04 -0.50 9.05
CA ALA A 169 -16.09 -1.50 10.13
C ALA A 169 -16.88 -1.03 11.36
N LYS A 170 -16.85 0.28 11.67
CA LYS A 170 -17.67 0.85 12.75
C LYS A 170 -19.18 0.79 12.47
N HIS A 171 -19.60 0.92 11.21
CA HIS A 171 -21.02 0.89 10.82
C HIS A 171 -21.51 -0.51 10.44
N HIS A 172 -20.59 -1.44 10.19
CA HIS A 172 -20.87 -2.84 9.87
C HIS A 172 -20.10 -3.74 10.84
N PRO A 173 -20.63 -4.00 12.05
CA PRO A 173 -19.94 -4.80 13.07
C PRO A 173 -19.64 -6.24 12.62
N ASP A 174 -20.42 -6.75 11.67
CA ASP A 174 -20.24 -8.07 11.06
C ASP A 174 -19.13 -8.08 10.01
N LEU A 175 -18.57 -6.93 9.62
CA LEU A 175 -17.42 -6.84 8.75
C LEU A 175 -16.16 -7.02 9.59
N PRO A 176 -15.48 -8.16 9.45
CA PRO A 176 -14.35 -8.43 10.29
C PRO A 176 -13.14 -7.70 9.69
N LEU A 177 -12.76 -6.60 10.34
CA LEU A 177 -11.59 -5.79 10.01
C LEU A 177 -10.51 -6.06 11.05
N SER A 178 -9.33 -6.49 10.60
CA SER A 178 -8.12 -6.53 11.43
C SER A 178 -7.09 -5.54 10.91
N THR A 179 -6.23 -5.07 11.80
CA THR A 179 -5.19 -4.10 11.48
C THR A 179 -3.85 -4.56 12.00
N PHE A 180 -2.81 -4.36 11.19
CA PHE A 180 -1.49 -4.82 11.54
C PHE A 180 -0.39 -3.82 11.17
N PHE A 181 0.77 -4.04 11.77
CA PHE A 181 1.95 -3.20 11.62
C PHE A 181 3.17 -4.03 11.31
N LEU A 182 3.89 -3.65 10.24
CA LEU A 182 5.20 -4.20 9.91
C LEU A 182 6.27 -3.13 10.17
N PRO A 183 7.26 -3.42 11.03
CA PRO A 183 8.33 -2.48 11.30
C PRO A 183 9.22 -2.30 10.06
N GLN A 184 9.88 -1.16 9.99
CA GLN A 184 10.94 -0.93 9.01
C GLN A 184 12.19 -1.70 9.44
N ILE A 185 12.85 -2.40 8.52
CA ILE A 185 14.14 -3.04 8.80
C ILE A 185 15.20 -1.97 9.09
N LEU A 186 15.96 -2.17 10.16
CA LEU A 186 16.97 -1.23 10.65
C LEU A 186 18.16 -1.10 9.68
N GLY A 187 18.90 0.00 9.78
CA GLY A 187 20.15 0.25 9.05
C GLY A 187 20.00 0.82 7.63
N SER A 188 18.86 0.62 6.96
CA SER A 188 18.79 0.79 5.49
C SER A 188 18.59 2.23 5.03
N ARG A 189 17.75 2.95 5.78
CA ARG A 189 17.30 4.30 5.45
C ARG A 189 16.94 5.08 6.71
N SER A 190 16.78 6.39 6.54
CA SER A 190 16.23 7.24 7.59
C SER A 190 14.92 6.67 8.13
N PRO A 191 14.65 6.80 9.44
CA PRO A 191 13.42 6.32 10.04
C PRO A 191 12.18 6.83 9.30
N SER A 192 11.22 5.92 9.09
CA SER A 192 9.96 6.25 8.44
C SER A 192 9.23 7.39 9.15
N ARG A 193 8.77 8.37 8.37
CA ARG A 193 7.93 9.48 8.87
C ARG A 193 6.48 9.04 9.06
N ARG A 194 5.67 9.91 9.69
CA ARG A 194 4.23 9.70 9.89
C ARG A 194 3.49 9.79 8.55
N ILE A 195 2.41 9.02 8.40
CA ILE A 195 1.49 9.12 7.25
C ILE A 195 0.62 10.36 7.48
N GLU A 196 0.60 11.25 6.50
CA GLU A 196 -0.11 12.53 6.54
C GLU A 196 -0.97 12.68 5.28
N GLY A 197 -2.13 13.33 5.42
CA GLY A 197 -2.98 13.73 4.29
C GLY A 197 -2.44 14.99 3.61
N VAL A 198 -3.08 15.42 2.52
CA VAL A 198 -2.59 16.57 1.73
C VAL A 198 -2.56 17.85 2.56
N SER A 199 -3.67 18.20 3.20
CA SER A 199 -3.76 19.38 4.07
C SER A 199 -2.83 19.33 5.28
N GLU A 200 -2.70 18.16 5.95
CA GLU A 200 -1.77 17.96 7.08
C GLU A 200 -0.30 18.14 6.63
N GLY A 201 0.08 17.54 5.50
CA GLY A 201 1.43 17.66 4.95
C GLY A 201 1.76 19.09 4.49
N PHE A 202 0.80 19.80 3.92
CA PHE A 202 0.98 21.19 3.49
C PHE A 202 1.22 22.13 4.67
N ILE A 203 0.42 21.99 5.75
CA ILE A 203 0.56 22.80 6.97
C ILE A 203 1.86 22.50 7.70
N ARG A 204 2.26 21.22 7.79
CA ARG A 204 3.51 20.84 8.46
C ARG A 204 4.76 21.26 7.69
N SER A 205 4.65 21.46 6.37
CA SER A 205 5.76 21.94 5.56
C SER A 205 5.93 23.46 5.68
N LYS A 206 6.84 23.89 6.57
CA LYS A 206 7.25 25.31 6.70
C LYS A 206 7.62 25.96 5.36
N LYS A 207 8.21 25.17 4.45
CA LYS A 207 8.62 25.62 3.11
C LYS A 207 7.43 26.07 2.25
N TYR A 208 6.24 25.50 2.45
CA TYR A 208 5.06 25.80 1.64
C TYR A 208 4.08 26.71 2.37
N ILE A 209 3.85 26.49 3.68
CA ILE A 209 2.86 27.28 4.42
C ILE A 209 3.34 28.70 4.71
N LEU A 210 4.63 28.95 4.94
CA LEU A 210 5.13 30.29 5.26
C LEU A 210 5.04 31.24 4.05
N PRO A 211 5.52 30.87 2.84
CA PRO A 211 5.29 31.72 1.67
C PRO A 211 3.80 31.89 1.35
N LEU A 212 2.99 30.85 1.51
CA LEU A 212 1.56 30.94 1.25
C LEU A 212 0.85 31.86 2.25
N ALA A 213 1.18 31.80 3.54
CA ALA A 213 0.61 32.69 4.54
C ALA A 213 1.02 34.14 4.32
N ALA A 214 2.25 34.39 3.83
CA ALA A 214 2.72 35.73 3.50
C ALA A 214 2.05 36.31 2.24
N LEU A 215 1.90 35.51 1.19
CA LEU A 215 1.38 35.97 -0.11
C LEU A 215 -0.15 35.88 -0.21
N HIS A 216 -0.76 34.88 0.42
CA HIS A 216 -2.18 34.56 0.37
C HIS A 216 -2.72 34.10 1.75
N PRO A 217 -2.81 35.02 2.73
CA PRO A 217 -3.17 34.70 4.11
C PRO A 217 -4.55 34.03 4.25
N TRP A 218 -5.52 34.43 3.43
CA TRP A 218 -6.87 33.84 3.42
C TRP A 218 -6.87 32.37 3.00
N VAL A 219 -6.05 32.00 2.00
CA VAL A 219 -5.91 30.63 1.53
C VAL A 219 -5.23 29.77 2.60
N ALA A 220 -4.16 30.28 3.21
CA ALA A 220 -3.50 29.60 4.33
C ALA A 220 -4.46 29.41 5.52
N GLY A 221 -5.27 30.43 5.83
CA GLY A 221 -6.31 30.36 6.86
C GLY A 221 -7.37 29.30 6.57
N ALA A 222 -7.87 29.23 5.33
CA ALA A 222 -8.84 28.20 4.94
C ALA A 222 -8.27 26.77 5.06
N ILE A 223 -7.02 26.55 4.60
CA ILE A 223 -6.33 25.26 4.74
C ILE A 223 -6.16 24.89 6.22
N LEU A 224 -5.77 25.86 7.06
CA LEU A 224 -5.63 25.67 8.50
C LEU A 224 -6.96 25.29 9.16
N THR A 225 -8.05 25.98 8.82
CA THR A 225 -9.39 25.66 9.32
C THR A 225 -9.81 24.26 8.92
N VAL A 226 -9.63 23.87 7.65
CA VAL A 226 -9.93 22.50 7.18
C VAL A 226 -9.14 21.46 7.98
N TYR A 227 -7.87 21.71 8.25
CA TYR A 227 -7.03 20.81 9.05
C TYR A 227 -7.47 20.70 10.50
N VAL A 228 -7.86 21.81 11.14
CA VAL A 228 -8.36 21.80 12.52
C VAL A 228 -9.70 21.05 12.60
N VAL A 229 -10.61 21.30 11.66
CA VAL A 229 -11.98 20.73 11.66
C VAL A 229 -12.00 19.24 11.30
N HIS A 230 -11.23 18.80 10.29
CA HIS A 230 -11.23 17.39 9.87
C HIS A 230 -10.30 16.49 10.70
N GLY A 231 -9.61 17.07 11.68
CA GLY A 231 -8.86 16.36 12.69
C GLY A 231 -7.65 15.60 12.15
N ARG A 232 -6.90 15.00 13.09
CA ARG A 232 -5.72 14.19 12.81
C ARG A 232 -6.10 12.72 12.83
N PHE A 233 -6.18 12.07 11.68
CA PHE A 233 -6.33 10.61 11.68
C PHE A 233 -4.95 9.97 11.81
N ASN A 234 -4.75 9.25 12.91
CA ASN A 234 -3.50 8.55 13.18
C ASN A 234 -3.68 7.06 12.88
N VAL A 235 -3.14 6.60 11.75
CA VAL A 235 -3.14 5.18 11.38
C VAL A 235 -2.50 4.34 12.49
N ALA A 236 -1.46 4.86 13.16
CA ALA A 236 -0.74 4.13 14.21
C ALA A 236 -1.58 3.83 15.46
N GLN A 237 -2.65 4.59 15.71
CA GLN A 237 -3.58 4.30 16.82
C GLN A 237 -4.51 3.11 16.51
N HIS A 238 -4.57 2.71 15.24
CA HIS A 238 -5.39 1.62 14.75
C HIS A 238 -4.49 0.46 14.31
N ALA A 239 -3.34 0.25 14.95
CA ALA A 239 -2.47 -0.88 14.68
C ALA A 239 -2.57 -1.82 15.87
N GLU A 240 -3.35 -2.88 15.74
CA GLU A 240 -3.65 -3.80 16.85
C GLU A 240 -2.54 -4.82 17.07
N THR A 241 -1.84 -5.24 16.01
CA THR A 241 -0.82 -6.29 16.08
C THR A 241 0.41 -5.93 15.27
N GLN A 242 1.59 -6.16 15.85
CA GLN A 242 2.86 -6.07 15.14
C GLN A 242 3.25 -7.46 14.65
N PHE A 243 3.67 -7.55 13.38
CA PHE A 243 4.22 -8.79 12.82
C PHE A 243 5.67 -8.58 12.38
N GLY A 244 6.52 -9.53 12.74
CA GLY A 244 7.86 -9.71 12.17
C GLY A 244 7.83 -10.49 10.84
N PRO A 245 8.96 -10.54 10.11
CA PRO A 245 9.05 -11.23 8.82
C PRO A 245 8.60 -12.69 8.87
N PHE A 246 8.94 -13.42 9.93
CA PHE A 246 8.60 -14.84 10.12
C PHE A 246 7.14 -15.08 10.52
N GLU A 247 6.45 -14.06 11.01
CA GLU A 247 5.07 -14.13 11.47
C GLU A 247 4.07 -13.80 10.34
N LEU A 248 4.56 -13.38 9.17
CA LEU A 248 3.73 -13.09 8.01
C LEU A 248 3.09 -14.33 7.39
N SER A 249 3.72 -15.50 7.53
CA SER A 249 3.08 -16.78 7.20
C SER A 249 1.87 -17.05 8.09
N VAL A 250 1.91 -16.56 9.34
CA VAL A 250 0.80 -16.65 10.28
C VAL A 250 -0.34 -15.73 9.88
N ILE A 251 -0.12 -14.60 9.18
CA ILE A 251 -1.22 -13.73 8.70
C ILE A 251 -2.16 -14.47 7.73
N HIS A 252 -1.62 -15.40 6.94
CA HIS A 252 -2.40 -16.26 6.06
C HIS A 252 -3.30 -17.23 6.86
N ASP A 253 -2.81 -17.72 8.00
CA ASP A 253 -3.48 -18.73 8.82
C ASP A 253 -4.28 -18.15 9.99
N SER A 254 -4.00 -16.91 10.39
CA SER A 254 -4.71 -16.15 11.41
C SER A 254 -5.93 -15.49 10.78
N VAL A 255 -6.87 -16.34 10.36
CA VAL A 255 -8.29 -16.04 10.50
C VAL A 255 -8.52 -16.07 12.02
N PRO A 256 -8.73 -14.92 12.71
CA PRO A 256 -8.92 -14.94 14.15
C PRO A 256 -10.04 -15.93 14.49
N SER A 257 -9.88 -16.69 15.57
CA SER A 257 -10.84 -17.72 16.03
C SER A 257 -12.30 -17.25 16.05
N ARG A 258 -12.53 -15.95 16.26
CA ARG A 258 -13.83 -15.26 16.16
C ARG A 258 -14.53 -15.37 14.79
N TRP A 259 -13.79 -15.65 13.71
CA TRP A 259 -14.27 -15.68 12.32
C TRP A 259 -14.72 -17.10 11.94
N LYS A 260 -14.25 -18.13 12.66
CA LYS A 260 -14.80 -19.49 12.57
C LYS A 260 -16.18 -19.59 13.21
N GLU A 261 -16.44 -18.82 14.26
CA GLU A 261 -17.75 -18.79 14.95
C GLU A 261 -18.83 -18.13 14.07
N VAL A 262 -18.53 -16.98 13.46
CA VAL A 262 -19.46 -16.27 12.55
C VAL A 262 -19.73 -17.08 11.27
N ALA A 263 -18.72 -17.77 10.71
CA ALA A 263 -18.91 -18.62 9.54
C ALA A 263 -19.67 -19.93 9.83
N GLN A 264 -19.77 -20.35 11.10
CA GLN A 264 -20.49 -21.56 11.52
C GLN A 264 -21.92 -21.29 12.01
N GLY A 265 -22.43 -20.06 11.89
CA GLY A 265 -23.80 -19.74 12.26
C GLY A 265 -24.08 -19.96 13.75
N ARG A 266 -23.18 -19.48 14.62
CA ARG A 266 -23.43 -19.31 16.05
C ARG A 266 -23.19 -17.88 16.48
#